data_AF-A0A7V5MRS0-F1
#
_entry.id   AF-A0A7V5MRS0-F1
#
_cell.length_a   1.000
_cell.length_b   1.000
_cell.length_c   1.000
_cell.angle_alpha   90.00
_cell.angle_beta   90.00
_cell.angle_gamma   90.00
#
_symmetry.space_group_name_H-M   'P 1'
#
loop_
_entity.id
_entity.type
_entity.pdbx_description
1 polymer ?
#
loop_
_entity_poly.entity_id
_entity_poly.type
_entity_poly.pdbx_seq_one_letter_code
_entity_poly.pdbx_strand_id
1 'polypeptide(L)' 'MTGTFTAKADPLLRRASDPGYRVAWKYKYKFERGVLDGEMTYGEAKKKAEELQAREPDKVFWPELIYE' A
#
# COMPACT_ATOMS: atom_id res chain seq x y z
N MET A 1 15.03 7.14 -20.55
CA MET A 1 13.63 6.68 -20.71
C MET A 1 12.83 7.42 -19.65
N THR A 2 12.21 8.54 -20.01
CA THR A 2 11.40 9.35 -19.09
C THR A 2 10.03 8.68 -19.01
N GLY A 3 9.91 7.68 -18.14
CA GLY A 3 8.61 7.05 -17.85
C GLY A 3 7.73 8.07 -17.14
N THR A 4 6.54 8.32 -17.67
CA THR A 4 5.53 9.12 -16.97
C THR A 4 5.04 8.27 -15.80
N PHE A 5 5.39 8.62 -14.56
CA PHE A 5 4.89 7.95 -13.36
C PHE A 5 3.45 8.42 -13.12
N THR A 6 2.48 7.71 -13.69
CA THR A 6 1.06 8.01 -13.54
C THR A 6 0.50 7.22 -12.37
N ALA A 7 -0.13 7.91 -11.41
CA ALA A 7 -0.82 7.27 -10.31
C ALA A 7 -2.12 6.62 -10.78
N LYS A 8 -2.40 5.40 -10.33
CA LYS A 8 -3.66 4.70 -10.65
C LYS A 8 -4.90 5.26 -9.99
N ALA A 9 -4.74 6.08 -8.95
CA ALA A 9 -5.81 6.74 -8.22
C ALA A 9 -5.43 8.19 -7.94
N ASP A 10 -6.38 8.99 -7.46
CA ASP A 10 -6.12 10.36 -7.03
C ASP A 10 -5.13 10.35 -5.85
N PRO A 11 -3.92 10.93 -5.99
CA PRO A 11 -2.92 10.93 -4.92
C PRO A 11 -3.29 11.85 -3.75
N LEU A 12 -4.23 12.78 -3.94
CA LEU A 12 -4.67 13.74 -2.93
C LEU A 12 -5.87 13.22 -2.12
N LEU A 13 -6.66 12.32 -2.69
CA LEU A 13 -7.87 11.77 -2.07
C LEU A 13 -7.79 10.25 -1.95
N ARG A 14 -8.06 9.72 -0.74
CA ARG A 14 -8.03 8.27 -0.46
C ARG A 14 -9.41 7.78 -0.08
N ARG A 15 -10.33 7.67 -1.03
CA ARG A 15 -11.68 7.16 -0.76
C ARG A 15 -11.63 5.65 -0.68
N ALA A 16 -12.43 5.05 0.21
CA ALA A 16 -12.40 3.61 0.44
C ALA A 16 -12.65 2.78 -0.84
N SER A 17 -13.43 3.31 -1.78
CA SER A 17 -13.76 2.66 -3.06
C SER A 17 -12.72 2.86 -4.16
N ASP A 18 -11.70 3.70 -3.96
CA ASP A 18 -10.75 4.02 -5.03
C ASP A 18 -9.86 2.81 -5.30
N PRO A 19 -9.81 2.29 -6.55
CA PRO A 19 -8.91 1.20 -6.95
C PRO A 19 -7.47 1.70 -7.08
N GLY A 20 -6.53 0.85 -7.52
CA GLY A 20 -5.15 1.26 -7.74
C GLY A 20 -4.27 1.28 -6.49
N TYR A 21 -4.66 0.58 -5.42
CA TYR A 21 -3.86 0.45 -4.21
C TYR A 21 -3.35 -0.98 -4.03
N ARG A 22 -2.28 -1.13 -3.25
CA ARG A 22 -1.75 -2.40 -2.74
C ARG A 22 -1.36 -2.23 -1.28
N VAL A 23 -0.93 -3.29 -0.62
CA VAL A 23 -0.38 -3.18 0.75
C VAL A 23 1.14 -3.15 0.67
N ALA A 24 1.76 -2.12 1.24
CA ALA A 24 3.20 -2.06 1.44
C ALA A 24 3.56 -2.34 2.89
N TRP A 25 4.81 -2.76 3.10
CA TRP A 25 5.35 -3.04 4.41
C TRP A 25 6.81 -2.62 4.55
N LYS A 26 7.24 -2.35 5.78
CA LYS A 26 8.65 -2.21 6.18
C LYS A 26 8.87 -2.77 7.57
N TYR A 27 10.08 -3.20 7.86
CA TYR A 27 10.46 -3.48 9.24
C TYR A 27 10.61 -2.18 10.05
N LYS A 28 10.28 -2.24 11.34
CA LYS A 28 10.48 -1.12 12.28
C LYS A 28 11.96 -0.85 12.55
N TYR A 29 12.77 -1.90 12.59
CA TYR A 29 14.17 -1.85 13.03
C TYR A 29 15.17 -2.36 11.98
N LYS A 30 14.73 -2.57 10.74
CA LYS A 30 15.60 -2.97 9.61
C LYS A 30 15.32 -2.08 8.39
N PHE A 31 16.26 -2.03 7.46
CA PHE A 31 16.11 -1.29 6.19
C PHE A 31 15.32 -2.06 5.12
N GLU A 32 14.84 -3.25 5.45
CA GLU A 32 14.05 -4.10 4.57
C GLU A 32 12.60 -3.60 4.46
N ARG A 33 12.10 -3.54 3.23
CA ARG A 33 10.73 -3.16 2.87
C ARG A 33 10.25 -3.97 1.67
N GLY A 34 8.94 -4.03 1.48
CA GLY A 34 8.35 -4.70 0.34
C GLY A 34 6.89 -4.30 0.13
N VAL A 35 6.28 -4.96 -0.83
CA VAL A 35 4.86 -4.82 -1.17
C VAL A 35 4.25 -6.20 -1.28
N LEU A 36 2.98 -6.33 -0.92
CA LEU A 36 2.18 -7.50 -1.22
C LEU A 36 1.62 -7.36 -2.63
N ASP A 37 1.64 -8.45 -3.38
CA ASP A 37 1.05 -8.51 -4.71
C ASP A 37 -0.49 -8.42 -4.65
N GLY A 38 -1.06 -7.88 -5.73
CA GLY A 38 -2.50 -7.72 -5.90
C GLY A 38 -2.93 -6.26 -5.76
N GLU A 39 -3.53 -5.75 -6.84
CA GLU A 39 -4.25 -4.48 -6.82
C GLU A 39 -5.60 -4.66 -6.11
N MET A 40 -5.97 -3.67 -5.30
CA MET A 40 -7.21 -3.63 -4.53
C MET A 40 -7.64 -2.18 -4.32
N THR A 41 -8.80 -1.99 -3.70
CA THR A 41 -9.25 -0.65 -3.29
C THR A 41 -8.48 -0.13 -2.07
N TYR A 42 -8.46 1.18 -1.85
CA TYR A 42 -7.86 1.77 -0.65
C TYR A 42 -8.48 1.20 0.65
N GLY A 43 -9.80 0.98 0.67
CA GLY A 43 -10.50 0.43 1.82
C GLY A 43 -10.07 -1.00 2.15
N GLU A 44 -9.94 -1.85 1.12
CA GLU A 44 -9.45 -3.22 1.25
C GLU A 44 -8.00 -3.25 1.70
N ALA A 45 -7.13 -2.42 1.09
CA ALA A 45 -5.73 -2.29 1.47
C ALA A 45 -5.59 -1.83 2.92
N LYS A 46 -6.41 -0.88 3.37
CA LYS A 46 -6.41 -0.38 4.75
C LYS A 46 -6.79 -1.49 5.73
N LYS A 47 -7.90 -2.19 5.48
CA LYS A 47 -8.35 -3.29 6.34
C LYS A 47 -7.29 -4.39 6.43
N LYS A 48 -6.71 -4.79 5.29
CA LYS A 48 -5.65 -5.81 5.23
C LYS A 48 -4.39 -5.36 5.96
N ALA A 49 -3.99 -4.09 5.84
CA ALA A 49 -2.85 -3.54 6.56
C ALA A 49 -3.08 -3.57 8.09
N GLU A 50 -4.29 -3.24 8.57
CA GLU A 50 -4.65 -3.32 9.99
C GLU A 50 -4.60 -4.77 10.51
N GLU A 51 -5.12 -5.74 9.74
CA GLU A 51 -5.04 -7.17 10.07
C GLU A 51 -3.59 -7.67 10.17
N LEU A 52 -2.74 -7.26 9.22
CA LEU A 52 -1.31 -7.62 9.22
C LEU A 52 -0.55 -6.95 10.36
N GLN A 53 -0.88 -5.71 10.69
CA GLN A 53 -0.26 -4.97 11.79
C GLN A 53 -0.44 -5.67 13.13
N ALA A 54 -1.57 -6.35 13.34
CA ALA A 54 -1.85 -7.14 14.55
C ALA A 54 -1.09 -8.48 14.59
N ARG A 55 -0.75 -9.05 13.43
CA ARG A 55 -0.06 -10.36 13.31
C ARG A 55 1.45 -10.25 13.33
N GLU A 56 1.98 -9.17 12.78
CA GLU A 56 3.42 -8.98 12.57
C GLU A 56 3.88 -7.68 13.25
N PRO A 57 4.09 -7.70 14.59
CA PRO A 57 4.34 -6.48 15.37
C PRO A 57 5.67 -5.79 15.03
N ASP A 58 6.61 -6.50 14.40
CA ASP A 58 7.91 -5.94 13.97
C ASP A 58 7.85 -5.21 12.63
N LYS A 59 6.73 -5.30 11.92
CA LYS A 59 6.49 -4.63 10.65
C LYS A 59 5.49 -3.50 10.81
N VAL A 60 5.55 -2.55 9.89
CA VAL A 60 4.54 -1.51 9.67
C VAL A 60 3.93 -1.78 8.31
N PHE A 61 2.60 -1.75 8.22
CA PHE A 61 1.86 -1.95 6.97
C PHE A 61 1.04 -0.71 6.64
N TRP A 62 0.89 -0.39 5.35
CA TRP A 62 0.06 0.72 4.89
C TRP A 62 -0.51 0.48 3.49
N PRO A 63 -1.62 1.14 3.14
CA PRO A 63 -2.07 1.24 1.74
C PRO A 63 -1.09 2.08 0.92
N GLU A 64 -0.54 1.49 -0.13
CA GLU A 64 0.39 2.12 -1.07
C GLU A 64 -0.31 2.32 -2.41
N LEU A 65 -0.24 3.53 -2.95
CA LEU A 65 -0.75 3.85 -4.28
C LEU A 65 0.15 3.22 -5.35
N ILE A 66 -0.45 2.60 -6.36
CA ILE A 66 0.27 2.04 -7.49
C ILE A 66 0.55 3.16 -8.49
N TYR A 67 1.79 3.19 -8.98
CA TYR A 67 2.22 4.04 -10.07
C TYR A 67 2.67 3.17 -11.24
N GLU A 68 2.30 3.55 -12.46
CA GLU A 68 2.71 2.94 -13.73
C GLU A 68 3.51 3.94 -14.59
#